data_AF-A0A963XCI7-F1
#
_entry.id   AF-A0A963XCI7-F1
#
_cell.length_a   1.000
_cell.length_b   1.000
_cell.length_c   1.000
_cell.angle_alpha   90.00
_cell.angle_beta   90.00
_cell.angle_gamma   90.00
#
_symmetry.space_group_name_H-M   'P 1'
#
loop_
_entity.id
_entity.type
_entity.pdbx_description
1 polymer ?
#
loop_
_entity_poly.entity_id
_entity_poly.type
_entity_poly.pdbx_seq_one_letter_code
_entity_poly.pdbx_strand_id
1 'polypeptide(L)'
;GYGYGYGSKEYWLGTVPYFAAKWSSDQQQRLADLQRDGVVIAFWRSNANGRACNGGNNKPVSAGTIEEIKGPLEICTEQALHATFIPPKWKGKRWWIVALHGEVQSLSDKVGALKREVIGECL
;
A
#
# COMPACT_ATOMS: atom_id res chain seq x y z
N GLY A 1 18.61 15.74 21.03
CA GLY A 1 17.78 16.29 19.95
C GLY A 1 16.52 15.47 19.85
N TYR A 2 15.35 16.11 19.85
CA TYR A 2 14.05 15.44 19.86
C TYR A 2 13.72 14.88 18.47
N GLY A 3 14.04 13.61 18.23
CA GLY A 3 13.76 12.93 16.96
C GLY A 3 12.35 12.38 16.91
N TYR A 4 11.33 13.22 16.70
CA TYR A 4 9.99 12.75 16.32
C TYR A 4 9.92 12.59 14.81
N GLY A 5 10.58 11.55 14.28
CA GLY A 5 10.56 11.23 12.86
C GLY A 5 9.69 10.02 12.59
N TYR A 6 8.70 10.14 11.71
CA TYR A 6 7.92 9.00 11.22
C TYR A 6 8.73 8.05 10.30
N GLY A 7 10.03 8.27 10.12
CA GLY A 7 10.85 7.63 9.09
C GLY A 7 10.68 8.26 7.70
N SER A 8 11.65 8.05 6.80
CA SER A 8 11.57 8.47 5.40
C SER A 8 10.89 7.40 4.53
N LYS A 9 10.53 7.75 3.29
CA LYS A 9 10.02 6.78 2.30
C LYS A 9 11.03 5.64 2.10
N GLU A 10 12.30 5.96 1.95
CA GLU A 10 13.40 5.01 1.71
C GLU A 10 13.55 4.05 2.89
N TYR A 11 13.46 4.57 4.12
CA TYR A 11 13.47 3.76 5.33
C TYR A 11 12.34 2.71 5.31
N TRP A 12 11.09 3.14 5.06
CA TRP A 12 9.96 2.22 5.06
C TRP A 12 10.01 1.23 3.92
N LEU A 13 10.36 1.65 2.71
CA LEU A 13 10.56 0.73 1.59
C LEU A 13 11.67 -0.29 1.88
N GLY A 14 12.72 0.10 2.62
CA GLY A 14 13.75 -0.82 3.11
C GLY A 14 13.24 -1.91 4.06
N THR A 15 12.05 -1.73 4.65
CA THR A 15 11.42 -2.77 5.50
C THR A 15 10.65 -3.83 4.71
N VAL A 16 10.32 -3.56 3.45
CA VAL A 16 9.53 -4.48 2.59
C VAL A 16 10.12 -5.89 2.53
N PRO A 17 11.44 -6.09 2.28
CA PRO A 17 12.00 -7.44 2.22
C PRO A 17 11.87 -8.22 3.53
N TYR A 18 11.93 -7.55 4.68
CA TYR A 18 11.81 -8.20 6.00
C TYR A 18 10.40 -8.72 6.26
N PHE A 19 9.37 -7.99 5.82
CA PHE A 19 8.00 -8.47 5.86
C PHE A 19 7.76 -9.57 4.84
N ALA A 20 8.25 -9.39 3.60
CA ALA A 20 8.08 -10.33 2.52
C ALA A 20 8.72 -11.70 2.79
N ALA A 21 9.82 -11.74 3.56
CA ALA A 21 10.47 -13.00 3.95
C ALA A 21 9.56 -13.95 4.75
N LYS A 22 8.46 -13.46 5.33
CA LYS A 22 7.48 -14.26 6.07
C LYS A 22 6.31 -14.76 5.20
N TRP A 23 6.23 -14.32 3.95
CA TRP A 23 5.15 -14.67 3.03
C TRP A 23 5.42 -16.00 2.31
N SER A 24 4.41 -16.51 1.60
CA SER A 24 4.61 -17.66 0.72
C SER A 24 5.58 -17.35 -0.42
N SER A 25 6.15 -18.40 -1.03
CA SER A 25 7.00 -18.29 -2.23
C SER A 25 6.33 -17.49 -3.34
N ASP A 26 5.03 -17.69 -3.54
CA ASP A 26 4.27 -17.06 -4.61
C ASP A 26 4.13 -15.55 -4.38
N GLN A 27 3.90 -15.13 -3.13
CA GLN A 27 3.84 -13.70 -2.78
C GLN A 27 5.22 -13.03 -2.91
N GLN A 28 6.29 -13.72 -2.53
CA GLN A 28 7.66 -13.23 -2.69
C GLN A 28 8.03 -13.08 -4.17
N GLN A 29 7.70 -14.08 -4.99
CA GLN A 29 7.91 -14.03 -6.44
C GLN A 29 7.08 -12.91 -7.07
N ARG A 30 5.81 -12.76 -6.68
CA ARG A 30 4.95 -11.70 -7.17
C ARG A 30 5.49 -10.32 -6.85
N LEU A 31 6.01 -10.11 -5.63
CA LEU A 31 6.68 -8.85 -5.26
C LEU A 31 7.90 -8.59 -6.15
N ALA A 32 8.75 -9.59 -6.38
CA ALA A 32 9.93 -9.46 -7.22
C ALA A 32 9.59 -9.10 -8.67
N ASP A 33 8.54 -9.71 -9.23
CA ASP A 33 8.04 -9.40 -10.56
C ASP A 33 7.54 -7.95 -10.64
N LEU A 34 6.74 -7.52 -9.68
CA LEU A 34 6.22 -6.14 -9.62
C LEU A 34 7.35 -5.11 -9.50
N GLN A 35 8.38 -5.39 -8.71
CA GLN A 35 9.56 -4.52 -8.58
C GLN A 35 10.36 -4.45 -9.89
N ARG A 36 10.55 -5.59 -10.56
CA ARG A 36 11.22 -5.67 -11.86
C ARG A 36 10.47 -4.92 -12.95
N ASP A 37 9.15 -4.95 -12.91
CA ASP A 37 8.26 -4.23 -13.83
C ASP A 37 8.16 -2.72 -13.51
N GLY A 38 8.83 -2.25 -12.45
CA GLY A 38 8.82 -0.84 -12.04
C GLY A 38 7.50 -0.38 -11.42
N VAL A 39 6.66 -1.32 -10.95
CA VAL A 39 5.39 -1.00 -10.29
C VAL A 39 5.67 -0.37 -8.93
N VAL A 40 4.91 0.68 -8.59
CA VAL A 40 5.11 1.40 -7.33
C VAL A 40 4.63 0.54 -6.15
N ILE A 41 5.57 0.17 -5.29
CA ILE A 41 5.29 -0.49 -4.01
C ILE A 41 5.05 0.54 -2.92
N ALA A 42 3.97 0.36 -2.17
CA ALA A 42 3.58 1.23 -1.06
C ALA A 42 2.93 0.42 0.06
N PHE A 43 2.45 1.11 1.08
CA PHE A 43 1.78 0.53 2.22
C PHE A 43 0.33 0.98 2.30
N TRP A 44 -0.52 0.12 2.86
CA TRP A 44 -1.89 0.49 3.18
C TRP A 44 -2.29 -0.03 4.55
N ARG A 45 -3.11 0.72 5.28
CA ARG A 45 -3.61 0.31 6.59
C ARG A 45 -5.12 0.21 6.59
N SER A 46 -5.61 -0.92 7.11
CA SER A 46 -7.03 -1.23 7.22
C SER A 46 -7.43 -1.42 8.68
N ASN A 47 -8.73 -1.46 8.96
CA ASN A 47 -9.22 -1.91 10.25
C ASN A 47 -8.95 -3.42 10.46
N ALA A 48 -9.33 -3.96 11.62
CA ALA A 48 -9.15 -5.38 11.94
C ALA A 48 -9.83 -6.33 10.94
N ASN A 49 -10.89 -5.86 10.28
CA ASN A 49 -11.66 -6.65 9.33
C ASN A 49 -11.16 -6.49 7.89
N GLY A 50 -9.96 -5.94 7.68
CA GLY A 50 -9.41 -5.77 6.32
C GLY A 50 -10.08 -4.66 5.50
N ARG A 51 -10.85 -3.76 6.12
CA ARG A 51 -11.57 -2.68 5.41
C ARG A 51 -10.93 -1.31 5.60
N ALA A 52 -11.18 -0.42 4.67
CA ALA A 52 -10.75 0.97 4.69
C ALA A 52 -11.13 1.66 6.02
N CYS A 53 -10.20 2.44 6.56
CA CYS A 53 -10.38 3.17 7.83
C CYS A 53 -9.73 4.56 7.85
N ASN A 54 -9.22 5.01 6.70
CA ASN A 54 -8.64 6.34 6.47
C ASN A 54 -9.44 7.09 5.38
N GLY A 55 -10.76 6.85 5.33
CA GLY A 55 -11.62 7.22 4.20
C GLY A 55 -11.80 6.07 3.20
N GLY A 56 -12.80 6.20 2.32
CA GLY A 56 -13.19 5.17 1.36
C GLY A 56 -14.07 4.06 1.97
N ASN A 57 -14.61 3.21 1.08
CA ASN A 57 -15.42 2.05 1.44
C ASN A 57 -15.06 0.87 0.54
N ASN A 58 -14.71 -0.27 1.12
CA ASN A 58 -14.33 -1.45 0.35
C ASN A 58 -14.75 -2.75 1.04
N LYS A 59 -14.69 -3.84 0.27
CA LYS A 59 -14.78 -5.20 0.80
C LYS A 59 -13.52 -5.52 1.63
N PRO A 60 -13.59 -6.46 2.59
CA PRO A 60 -12.41 -6.94 3.30
C PRO A 60 -11.35 -7.40 2.31
N VAL A 61 -10.10 -6.96 2.50
CA VAL A 61 -8.98 -7.42 1.68
C VAL A 61 -8.25 -8.60 2.30
N SER A 62 -7.61 -9.36 1.43
CA SER A 62 -6.59 -10.37 1.73
C SER A 62 -5.42 -10.23 0.75
N ALA A 63 -4.33 -10.97 0.98
CA ALA A 63 -3.31 -11.17 -0.05
C ALA A 63 -3.97 -11.66 -1.36
N GLY A 64 -3.49 -11.14 -2.49
CA GLY A 64 -4.04 -11.36 -3.83
C GLY A 64 -5.27 -10.51 -4.18
N THR A 65 -5.79 -9.68 -3.27
CA THR A 65 -6.92 -8.80 -3.60
C THR A 65 -6.49 -7.74 -4.61
N ILE A 66 -7.19 -7.64 -5.73
CA ILE A 66 -7.03 -6.57 -6.72
C ILE A 66 -8.27 -5.69 -6.69
N GLU A 67 -8.06 -4.40 -6.45
CA GLU A 67 -9.08 -3.36 -6.52
C GLU A 67 -8.82 -2.49 -7.74
N GLU A 68 -9.90 -2.13 -8.43
CA GLU A 68 -9.85 -1.29 -9.62
C GLU A 68 -11.05 -0.33 -9.62
N ILE A 69 -10.80 0.93 -9.96
CA ILE A 69 -11.81 1.98 -10.06
C ILE A 69 -11.69 2.68 -11.41
N LYS A 70 -12.79 3.26 -11.90
CA LYS A 70 -12.80 4.01 -13.17
C LYS A 70 -12.13 5.36 -12.98
N GLY A 71 -11.38 5.79 -13.99
CA GLY A 71 -10.72 7.10 -14.01
C GLY A 71 -11.63 8.26 -14.39
N PRO A 72 -11.08 9.49 -14.44
CA PRO A 72 -9.65 9.82 -14.31
C PRO A 72 -9.09 9.68 -12.89
N LEU A 73 -7.76 9.52 -12.76
CA LEU A 73 -7.11 9.50 -11.45
C LEU A 73 -7.13 10.90 -10.83
N GLU A 74 -7.78 11.02 -9.67
CA GLU A 74 -7.79 12.25 -8.89
C GLU A 74 -7.50 11.94 -7.42
N ILE A 75 -6.26 12.20 -6.99
CA ILE A 75 -5.83 11.93 -5.63
C ILE A 75 -6.67 12.69 -4.59
N CYS A 76 -6.82 12.11 -3.40
CA CYS A 76 -7.69 12.60 -2.33
C CYS A 76 -9.20 12.64 -2.65
N THR A 77 -9.66 11.98 -3.71
CA THR A 77 -11.10 11.77 -3.99
C THR A 77 -11.45 10.28 -4.00
N GLU A 78 -12.71 9.94 -4.28
CA GLU A 78 -13.13 8.55 -4.52
C GLU A 78 -12.53 7.94 -5.81
N GLN A 79 -11.95 8.77 -6.68
CA GLN A 79 -11.28 8.36 -7.91
C GLN A 79 -9.79 8.02 -7.71
N ALA A 80 -9.41 7.60 -6.49
CA ALA A 80 -8.08 7.08 -6.20
C ALA A 80 -8.13 5.97 -5.14
N LEU A 81 -7.41 4.87 -5.40
CA LEU A 81 -7.12 3.86 -4.38
C LEU A 81 -5.86 4.28 -3.63
N HIS A 82 -6.03 4.86 -2.44
CA HIS A 82 -4.90 5.42 -1.70
C HIS A 82 -4.05 4.37 -0.97
N ALA A 83 -2.77 4.68 -0.87
CA ALA A 83 -1.76 4.04 -0.08
C ALA A 83 -0.82 5.13 0.47
N THR A 84 0.25 4.73 1.14
CA THR A 84 1.25 5.63 1.72
C THR A 84 2.64 5.04 1.66
N PHE A 85 3.66 5.88 1.60
CA PHE A 85 5.04 5.49 1.87
C PHE A 85 5.40 5.56 3.36
N ILE A 86 4.54 6.15 4.20
CA ILE A 86 4.80 6.40 5.64
C ILE A 86 3.65 5.83 6.48
N PRO A 87 3.59 4.50 6.68
CA PRO A 87 2.48 3.81 7.32
C PRO A 87 2.11 4.27 8.74
N PRO A 88 3.04 4.74 9.61
CA PRO A 88 2.66 5.24 10.93
C PRO A 88 1.76 6.48 10.91
N LYS A 89 1.73 7.24 9.80
CA LYS A 89 0.83 8.40 9.66
C LYS A 89 -0.63 8.00 9.45
N TRP A 90 -0.88 6.72 9.16
CA TRP A 90 -2.20 6.19 8.84
C TRP A 90 -2.77 5.40 9.99
N LYS A 91 -4.09 5.52 10.20
CA LYS A 91 -4.83 4.71 11.17
C LYS A 91 -4.99 3.29 10.64
N GLY A 92 -5.18 2.32 11.53
CA GLY A 92 -5.51 0.95 11.15
C GLY A 92 -4.81 -0.09 12.01
N LYS A 93 -5.44 -1.26 12.11
CA LYS A 93 -4.94 -2.39 12.90
C LYS A 93 -4.12 -3.35 12.06
N ARG A 94 -4.51 -3.55 10.79
CA ARG A 94 -3.78 -4.39 9.84
C ARG A 94 -3.02 -3.50 8.86
N TRP A 95 -1.88 -4.01 8.41
CA TRP A 95 -0.94 -3.26 7.60
C TRP A 95 -0.46 -4.12 6.45
N TRP A 96 -0.58 -3.58 5.25
CA TRP A 96 -0.42 -4.30 3.99
C TRP A 96 0.68 -3.65 3.15
N ILE A 97 1.39 -4.48 2.39
CA ILE A 97 2.20 -4.04 1.26
C ILE A 97 1.35 -4.19 0.01
N VAL A 98 1.30 -3.12 -0.79
CA VAL A 98 0.46 -3.02 -1.97
C VAL A 98 1.27 -2.55 -3.17
N ALA A 99 0.85 -2.96 -4.36
CA ALA A 99 1.33 -2.44 -5.63
C ALA A 99 0.29 -1.50 -6.24
N LEU A 100 0.74 -0.34 -6.71
CA LEU A 100 -0.05 0.66 -7.43
C LEU A 100 0.29 0.59 -8.91
N HIS A 101 -0.68 0.16 -9.72
CA HIS A 101 -0.51 -0.11 -11.14
C HIS A 101 -0.91 1.10 -12.00
N GLY A 102 -0.17 1.34 -13.08
CA GLY A 102 -0.46 2.41 -14.04
C GLY A 102 -0.01 3.79 -13.56
N GLU A 103 -0.83 4.81 -13.82
CA GLU A 103 -0.57 6.16 -13.35
C GLU A 103 -0.64 6.21 -11.81
N VAL A 104 0.34 6.88 -11.21
CA VAL A 104 0.44 7.07 -9.77
C VAL A 104 0.58 8.55 -9.46
N GLN A 105 -0.31 9.08 -8.62
CA GLN A 105 -0.23 10.44 -8.10
C GLN A 105 0.19 10.41 -6.63
N SER A 106 0.85 11.47 -6.17
CA SER A 106 1.24 11.63 -4.77
C SER A 106 0.87 13.02 -4.27
N LEU A 107 0.31 13.10 -3.06
CA LEU A 107 -0.05 14.35 -2.39
C LEU A 107 0.18 14.21 -0.89
N SER A 108 1.14 14.97 -0.37
CA SER A 108 1.57 14.89 1.03
C SER A 108 2.00 13.45 1.41
N ASP A 109 1.30 12.80 2.33
CA ASP A 109 1.56 11.45 2.81
C ASP A 109 0.80 10.36 2.05
N LYS A 110 0.00 10.74 1.04
CA LYS A 110 -0.83 9.84 0.25
C LYS A 110 -0.22 9.62 -1.12
N VAL A 111 -0.33 8.40 -1.60
CA VAL A 111 -0.04 7.99 -2.97
C VAL A 111 -1.26 7.21 -3.47
N GLY A 112 -1.66 7.37 -4.72
CA GLY A 112 -2.88 6.73 -5.23
C GLY A 112 -2.76 6.34 -6.69
N ALA A 113 -3.53 5.32 -7.06
CA ALA A 113 -3.69 4.85 -8.44
C ALA A 113 -5.13 4.38 -8.68
N LEU A 114 -5.48 4.09 -9.94
CA LEU A 114 -6.78 3.50 -10.29
C LEU A 114 -6.84 2.00 -10.06
N LYS A 115 -5.68 1.34 -9.92
CA LYS A 115 -5.58 -0.10 -9.66
C LYS A 115 -4.58 -0.40 -8.56
N ARG A 116 -5.01 -1.16 -7.56
CA ARG A 116 -4.21 -1.54 -6.39
C ARG A 116 -4.28 -3.04 -6.16
N GLU A 117 -3.11 -3.66 -6.00
CA GLU A 117 -2.98 -5.07 -5.67
C GLU A 117 -2.44 -5.21 -4.24
N VAL A 118 -3.10 -5.99 -3.40
CA VAL A 118 -2.64 -6.34 -2.05
C VAL A 118 -1.75 -7.57 -2.15
N ILE A 119 -0.45 -7.40 -1.93
CA ILE A 119 0.53 -8.47 -2.08
C ILE A 119 0.55 -9.35 -0.82
N GLY A 120 0.65 -8.71 0.34
CA GLY A 120 0.74 -9.42 1.63
C GLY A 120 0.66 -8.50 2.84
N GLU A 121 0.46 -9.11 4.01
CA GLU A 121 0.37 -8.42 5.30
C GLU A 121 1.74 -8.27 5.96
N CYS A 122 1.98 -7.13 6.61
CA CYS A 122 3.17 -6.88 7.43
C CYS A 122 3.02 -7.58 8.78
N LEU A 123 3.33 -8.88 8.83
CA LEU A 123 3.38 -9.72 10.04
C LEU A 123 4.76 -9.65 10.71
#